data_AF-N9VC91-F1
#
_entry.id   AF-N9VC91-F1
#
_cell.length_a   1.000
_cell.length_b   1.000
_cell.length_c   1.000
_cell.angle_alpha   90.00
_cell.angle_beta   90.00
_cell.angle_gamma   90.00
#
_symmetry.space_group_name_H-M   'P 1'
#
loop_
_entity.id
_entity.type
_entity.pdbx_description
1 polymer ?
#
loop_
_entity_poly.entity_id
_entity_poly.type
_entity_poly.pdbx_seq_one_letter_code
_entity_poly.pdbx_strand_id
1 'polypeptide(L)'
;MKNKNKLIIASSLLSLLPSYFLVSCITTKLPLEVNKLIEDKFNIALSSQDLEEVKTKNFIDSLIKKTFKTNEEKRVIFEKSQENKEAISKEFKDLSKKFLEAKNKDSKNKDKEQIETKKAKKELEDFYAKNWLYIIQNLKETVWTYETWWTLPTKEGKNGQKYATHSKEFLDKIKQLNEEYEPKEKVFQNNHFIHFQEGDESKESSRYVFYLSKSDFLMRILVSKNKDNTELSFDKFIYFPPRNEQAGARKKDVSIKILSDAIHQGVIHGDKAGYDSFEKVLVHNNGFPALGILIDKEVWNAYNKEKKME
;
A
#
# COMPACT_ATOMS: atom_id res chain seq x y z
N MET A 1 -19.12 -31.91 79.36
CA MET A 1 -18.83 -30.45 79.31
C MET A 1 -18.72 -30.09 77.83
N LYS A 2 -19.76 -29.52 77.19
CA LYS A 2 -20.11 -28.08 77.06
C LYS A 2 -18.96 -27.31 76.39
N ASN A 3 -19.06 -26.68 75.21
CA ASN A 3 -20.12 -25.84 74.59
C ASN A 3 -20.25 -26.17 73.08
N LYS A 4 -21.42 -26.36 72.46
CA LYS A 4 -22.57 -25.45 72.18
C LYS A 4 -22.20 -24.17 71.41
N ASN A 5 -22.54 -24.13 70.12
CA ASN A 5 -23.67 -23.32 69.63
C ASN A 5 -24.17 -23.80 68.25
N LYS A 6 -25.51 -23.84 68.13
CA LYS A 6 -26.32 -24.14 66.94
C LYS A 6 -26.68 -22.85 66.21
N LEU A 7 -26.88 -22.92 64.88
CA LEU A 7 -27.91 -22.22 64.08
C LEU A 7 -27.72 -22.65 62.61
N ILE A 8 -28.49 -23.58 62.03
CA ILE A 8 -29.78 -23.48 61.31
C ILE A 8 -29.86 -22.34 60.28
N ILE A 9 -30.22 -22.74 59.03
CA ILE A 9 -31.08 -22.13 57.98
C ILE A 9 -30.37 -22.40 56.62
N ALA A 10 -30.71 -23.50 55.94
CA ALA A 10 -31.76 -23.66 54.94
C ALA A 10 -31.46 -23.01 53.57
N SER A 11 -31.59 -23.84 52.52
CA SER A 11 -31.76 -23.47 51.12
C SER A 11 -30.56 -22.75 50.47
N SER A 12 -29.84 -23.36 49.55
CA SER A 12 -30.38 -23.48 48.19
C SER A 12 -29.63 -24.56 47.42
N LEU A 13 -30.42 -25.49 46.88
CA LEU A 13 -30.04 -26.26 45.69
C LEU A 13 -29.70 -25.26 44.58
N LEU A 14 -28.42 -24.89 44.44
CA LEU A 14 -27.93 -24.35 43.18
C LEU A 14 -27.69 -25.53 42.26
N SER A 15 -28.77 -25.87 41.56
CA SER A 15 -28.82 -26.64 40.33
C SER A 15 -27.57 -26.44 39.48
N LEU A 16 -26.77 -27.50 39.38
CA LEU A 16 -25.90 -27.77 38.25
C LEU A 16 -26.79 -27.92 37.00
N LEU A 17 -27.07 -26.79 36.34
CA LEU A 17 -27.59 -26.82 34.98
C LEU A 17 -26.38 -26.99 34.04
N PRO A 18 -26.29 -28.08 33.27
CA PRO A 18 -25.42 -28.08 32.11
C PRO A 18 -25.94 -27.01 31.16
N SER A 19 -25.15 -25.96 30.93
CA SER A 19 -25.36 -25.01 29.85
C SER A 19 -25.19 -25.75 28.53
N TYR A 20 -26.27 -26.38 28.07
CA TYR A 20 -26.45 -26.72 26.68
C TYR A 20 -26.35 -25.41 25.89
N PHE A 21 -25.22 -25.20 25.23
CA PHE A 21 -25.13 -24.27 24.12
C PHE A 21 -26.10 -24.77 23.05
N LEU A 22 -27.35 -24.29 23.10
CA LEU A 22 -28.23 -24.31 21.95
C LEU A 22 -27.59 -23.41 20.91
N VAL A 23 -26.86 -24.03 19.98
CA VAL A 23 -26.52 -23.41 18.70
C VAL A 23 -27.86 -23.16 18.00
N SER A 24 -28.40 -21.97 18.22
CA SER A 24 -29.58 -21.50 17.51
C SER A 24 -29.13 -21.10 16.10
N CYS A 25 -29.01 -22.09 15.22
CA CYS A 25 -29.12 -21.87 13.79
C CYS A 25 -30.56 -21.42 13.52
N ILE A 26 -30.82 -20.12 13.68
CA ILE A 26 -31.99 -19.50 13.03
C ILE A 26 -31.64 -19.45 11.55
N THR A 27 -31.89 -20.54 10.84
CA THR A 27 -32.18 -20.47 9.42
C THR A 27 -33.60 -19.98 9.30
N THR A 28 -33.80 -18.67 9.23
CA THR A 28 -35.04 -18.10 8.68
C THR A 28 -35.09 -18.47 7.20
N LYS A 29 -35.56 -19.69 6.92
CA LYS A 29 -36.18 -19.96 5.63
C LYS A 29 -37.47 -19.18 5.62
N LEU A 30 -37.44 -17.98 5.04
CA LEU A 30 -38.65 -17.24 4.70
C LEU A 30 -39.61 -18.20 3.97
N PRO A 31 -40.92 -18.18 4.30
CA PRO A 31 -41.91 -18.95 3.56
C PRO A 31 -41.79 -18.64 2.07
N LEU A 32 -41.87 -19.65 1.22
CA LEU A 32 -41.75 -19.53 -0.24
C LEU A 32 -42.68 -18.46 -0.86
N GLU A 33 -43.74 -18.07 -0.15
CA GLU A 33 -44.70 -17.06 -0.57
C GLU A 33 -44.22 -15.61 -0.38
N VAL A 34 -43.26 -15.34 0.52
CA VAL A 34 -42.72 -13.97 0.70
C VAL A 34 -41.75 -13.59 -0.41
N ASN A 35 -41.09 -14.58 -1.03
CA ASN A 35 -40.25 -14.37 -2.22
C ASN A 35 -41.04 -14.02 -3.49
N LYS A 36 -42.38 -14.17 -3.49
CA LYS A 36 -43.23 -13.68 -4.59
C LYS A 36 -43.64 -12.22 -4.46
N LEU A 37 -43.37 -11.57 -3.32
CA LEU A 37 -43.71 -10.17 -3.06
C LEU A 37 -42.51 -9.22 -3.24
N ILE A 38 -41.31 -9.75 -3.48
CA ILE A 38 -40.16 -8.96 -3.90
C ILE A 38 -40.20 -8.97 -5.42
N GLU A 39 -40.62 -7.86 -6.03
CA GLU A 39 -40.51 -7.68 -7.47
C GLU A 39 -39.07 -8.00 -7.91
N ASP A 40 -38.92 -8.88 -8.91
CA ASP A 40 -37.65 -9.26 -9.56
C ASP A 40 -36.87 -8.06 -10.15
N LYS A 41 -37.35 -6.83 -9.95
CA LYS A 41 -36.74 -5.57 -10.39
C LYS A 41 -35.60 -5.08 -9.49
N PHE A 42 -35.38 -5.66 -8.31
CA PHE A 42 -34.37 -5.18 -7.35
C PHE A 42 -33.22 -6.15 -7.06
N ASN A 43 -33.16 -7.29 -7.74
CA ASN A 43 -32.06 -8.25 -7.56
C ASN A 43 -30.84 -7.88 -8.42
N ILE A 44 -30.22 -6.74 -8.13
CA ILE A 44 -28.91 -6.40 -8.69
C ILE A 44 -27.87 -7.10 -7.84
N ALA A 45 -27.55 -8.34 -8.17
CA ALA A 45 -26.33 -8.98 -7.68
C ALA A 45 -25.14 -8.24 -8.30
N LEU A 46 -24.62 -7.22 -7.61
CA LEU A 46 -23.41 -6.53 -8.00
C LEU A 46 -22.27 -7.56 -8.08
N SER A 47 -21.56 -7.58 -9.21
CA SER A 47 -20.43 -8.47 -9.38
C SER A 47 -19.29 -8.07 -8.43
N SER A 48 -18.38 -8.99 -8.13
CA SER A 48 -17.21 -8.68 -7.29
C SER A 48 -16.34 -7.58 -7.89
N GLN A 49 -16.32 -7.44 -9.22
CA GLN A 49 -15.60 -6.35 -9.92
C GLN A 49 -16.26 -4.99 -9.65
N ASP A 50 -17.59 -4.92 -9.70
CA ASP A 50 -18.34 -3.69 -9.40
C ASP A 50 -18.08 -3.21 -7.96
N LEU A 51 -17.96 -4.15 -7.01
CA LEU A 51 -17.65 -3.84 -5.62
C LEU A 51 -16.24 -3.25 -5.43
N GLU A 52 -15.24 -3.75 -6.15
CA GLU A 52 -13.87 -3.23 -6.10
C GLU A 52 -13.74 -1.85 -6.75
N GLU A 53 -14.46 -1.62 -7.84
CA GLU A 53 -14.53 -0.31 -8.50
C GLU A 53 -15.17 0.73 -7.57
N VAL A 54 -16.31 0.40 -6.96
CA VAL A 54 -17.00 1.28 -6.00
C VAL A 54 -16.10 1.58 -4.79
N LYS A 55 -15.39 0.57 -4.25
CA LYS A 55 -14.40 0.79 -3.18
C LYS A 55 -13.31 1.75 -3.60
N THR A 56 -12.74 1.54 -4.79
CA THR A 56 -11.66 2.39 -5.32
C THR A 56 -12.12 3.84 -5.49
N LYS A 57 -13.34 4.05 -6.00
CA LYS A 57 -13.94 5.38 -6.10
C LYS A 57 -14.09 6.04 -4.72
N ASN A 58 -14.57 5.31 -3.72
CA ASN A 58 -14.70 5.82 -2.36
C ASN A 58 -13.34 6.19 -1.73
N PHE A 59 -12.29 5.43 -2.05
CA PHE A 59 -10.92 5.75 -1.61
C PHE A 59 -10.42 7.04 -2.25
N ILE A 60 -10.62 7.20 -3.56
CA ILE A 60 -10.28 8.43 -4.30
C ILE A 60 -11.04 9.62 -3.72
N ASP A 61 -12.35 9.51 -3.52
CA ASP A 61 -13.18 10.59 -2.96
C ASP A 61 -12.71 10.98 -1.56
N SER A 62 -12.32 10.00 -0.75
CA SER A 62 -11.76 10.23 0.59
C SER A 62 -10.43 10.97 0.51
N LEU A 63 -9.58 10.63 -0.46
CA LEU A 63 -8.30 11.28 -0.70
C LEU A 63 -8.48 12.72 -1.19
N ILE A 64 -9.37 12.97 -2.16
CA ILE A 64 -9.74 14.32 -2.63
C ILE A 64 -10.20 15.18 -1.44
N LYS A 65 -11.12 14.65 -0.63
CA LYS A 65 -11.62 15.36 0.57
C LYS A 65 -10.49 15.67 1.56
N LYS A 66 -9.54 14.75 1.77
CA LYS A 66 -8.40 14.98 2.67
C LYS A 66 -7.38 15.97 2.11
N THR A 67 -7.16 15.98 0.80
CA THR A 67 -6.23 16.89 0.12
C THR A 67 -6.75 18.31 0.08
N PHE A 68 -8.00 18.50 -0.34
CA PHE A 68 -8.58 19.84 -0.53
C PHE A 68 -9.33 20.36 0.69
N LYS A 69 -9.79 19.49 1.60
CA LYS A 69 -10.48 19.85 2.84
C LYS A 69 -11.72 20.70 2.54
N THR A 70 -11.66 21.99 2.87
CA THR A 70 -12.71 22.98 2.60
C THR A 70 -12.37 23.91 1.43
N ASN A 71 -11.21 23.75 0.80
CA ASN A 71 -10.76 24.57 -0.32
C ASN A 71 -11.35 24.08 -1.64
N GLU A 72 -12.61 24.44 -1.86
CA GLU A 72 -13.38 24.04 -3.03
C GLU A 72 -12.82 24.60 -4.34
N GLU A 73 -12.31 25.84 -4.32
CA GLU A 73 -11.73 26.48 -5.49
C GLU A 73 -10.53 25.69 -6.03
N LYS A 74 -9.56 25.35 -5.16
CA LYS A 74 -8.40 24.55 -5.56
C LYS A 74 -8.80 23.15 -6.01
N ARG A 75 -9.85 22.56 -5.41
CA ARG A 75 -10.40 21.27 -5.85
C ARG A 75 -10.88 21.33 -7.29
N VAL A 76 -11.74 22.30 -7.60
CA VAL A 76 -12.31 22.45 -8.95
C VAL A 76 -11.22 22.74 -9.98
N ILE A 77 -10.25 23.60 -9.65
CA ILE A 77 -9.10 23.89 -10.53
C ILE A 77 -8.30 22.60 -10.79
N PHE A 78 -8.02 21.83 -9.73
CA PHE A 78 -7.33 20.56 -9.86
C PHE A 78 -8.12 19.56 -10.72
N GLU A 79 -9.39 19.32 -10.42
CA GLU A 79 -10.22 18.36 -11.16
C GLU A 79 -10.30 18.73 -12.65
N LYS A 80 -10.50 20.01 -12.98
CA LYS A 80 -10.44 20.51 -14.36
C LYS A 80 -9.09 20.26 -15.02
N SER A 81 -7.99 20.42 -14.29
CA SER A 81 -6.66 20.13 -14.84
C SER A 81 -6.46 18.66 -15.22
N GLN A 82 -7.29 17.75 -14.68
CA GLN A 82 -7.24 16.31 -14.95
C GLN A 82 -8.16 15.88 -16.11
N GLU A 83 -8.95 16.79 -16.71
CA GLU A 83 -9.89 16.47 -17.78
C GLU A 83 -9.21 16.16 -19.12
N ASN A 84 -8.08 16.83 -19.43
CA ASN A 84 -7.32 16.61 -20.66
C ASN A 84 -6.42 15.35 -20.55
N LYS A 85 -7.07 14.18 -20.55
CA LYS A 85 -6.41 12.89 -20.38
C LYS A 85 -5.42 12.60 -21.51
N GLU A 86 -5.68 13.02 -22.74
CA GLU A 86 -4.75 12.81 -23.85
C GLU A 86 -3.43 13.55 -23.65
N ALA A 87 -3.47 14.82 -23.22
CA ALA A 87 -2.26 15.59 -22.96
C ALA A 87 -1.47 15.03 -21.78
N ILE A 88 -2.15 14.65 -20.69
CA ILE A 88 -1.53 14.03 -19.52
C ILE A 88 -0.88 12.69 -19.88
N SER A 89 -1.59 11.85 -20.64
CA SER A 89 -1.07 10.57 -21.13
C SER A 89 0.16 10.76 -22.01
N LYS A 90 0.14 11.74 -22.93
CA LYS A 90 1.29 12.06 -23.77
C LYS A 90 2.51 12.52 -22.95
N GLU A 91 2.31 13.45 -22.02
CA GLU A 91 3.37 13.92 -21.10
C GLU A 91 3.96 12.73 -20.32
N PHE A 92 3.11 11.83 -19.81
CA PHE A 92 3.56 10.64 -19.09
C PHE A 92 4.39 9.70 -19.95
N LYS A 93 3.97 9.46 -21.20
CA LYS A 93 4.69 8.63 -22.17
C LYS A 93 6.07 9.21 -22.49
N ASP A 94 6.15 10.52 -22.76
CA ASP A 94 7.40 11.20 -23.07
C ASP A 94 8.39 11.13 -21.89
N LEU A 95 7.90 11.35 -20.66
CA LEU A 95 8.71 11.24 -19.44
C LEU A 95 9.14 9.79 -19.16
N SER A 96 8.25 8.82 -19.39
CA SER A 96 8.56 7.40 -19.25
C SER A 96 9.66 6.95 -20.21
N LYS A 97 9.58 7.42 -21.47
CA LYS A 97 10.59 7.14 -22.49
C LYS A 97 11.95 7.71 -22.08
N LYS A 98 11.98 8.99 -21.67
CA LYS A 98 13.20 9.65 -21.19
C LYS A 98 13.83 8.93 -20.00
N PHE A 99 13.01 8.44 -19.06
CA PHE A 99 13.50 7.66 -17.92
C PHE A 99 14.13 6.33 -18.36
N LEU A 100 13.46 5.56 -19.23
CA LEU A 100 14.00 4.30 -19.74
C LEU A 100 15.29 4.51 -20.54
N GLU A 101 15.35 5.53 -21.38
CA GLU A 101 16.56 5.90 -22.13
C GLU A 101 17.71 6.25 -21.18
N ALA A 102 17.46 7.03 -20.14
CA ALA A 102 18.48 7.39 -19.15
C ALA A 102 18.94 6.17 -18.32
N LYS A 103 18.02 5.31 -17.88
CA LYS A 103 18.31 4.11 -17.06
C LYS A 103 19.15 3.08 -17.81
N ASN A 104 19.03 3.00 -19.14
CA ASN A 104 19.67 1.97 -19.95
C ASN A 104 20.79 2.50 -20.85
N LYS A 105 21.23 3.73 -20.61
CA LYS A 105 22.28 4.35 -21.41
C LYS A 105 23.62 3.73 -21.03
N ASP A 106 24.22 2.96 -21.94
CA ASP A 106 25.59 2.50 -21.81
C ASP A 106 26.56 3.69 -21.87
N SER A 107 26.79 4.29 -20.71
CA SER A 107 27.71 5.41 -20.56
C SER A 107 29.06 4.88 -20.09
N LYS A 108 30.13 5.25 -20.82
CA LYS A 108 31.51 5.06 -20.32
C LYS A 108 31.76 5.78 -18.97
N ASN A 109 30.87 6.69 -18.58
CA ASN A 109 30.91 7.42 -17.32
C ASN A 109 29.64 7.14 -16.49
N LYS A 110 29.79 6.27 -15.48
CA LYS A 110 28.71 5.85 -14.57
C LYS A 110 28.12 7.02 -13.76
N ASP A 111 28.91 8.04 -13.44
CA ASP A 111 28.43 9.19 -12.65
C ASP A 111 27.44 10.03 -13.45
N LYS A 112 27.73 10.24 -14.74
CA LYS A 112 26.85 11.00 -15.65
C LYS A 112 25.52 10.28 -15.87
N GLU A 113 25.56 8.97 -16.05
CA GLU A 113 24.37 8.12 -16.19
C GLU A 113 23.46 8.19 -14.96
N GLN A 114 24.06 8.12 -13.76
CA GLN A 114 23.31 8.27 -12.51
C GLN A 114 22.65 9.64 -12.38
N ILE A 115 23.33 10.72 -12.80
CA ILE A 115 22.77 12.08 -12.76
C ILE A 115 21.59 12.20 -13.72
N GLU A 116 21.72 11.71 -14.96
CA GLU A 116 20.65 11.74 -15.97
C GLU A 116 19.44 10.92 -15.51
N THR A 117 19.66 9.73 -14.96
CA THR A 117 18.60 8.87 -14.41
C THR A 117 17.88 9.53 -13.24
N LYS A 118 18.63 10.11 -12.28
CA LYS A 118 18.04 10.86 -11.15
C LYS A 118 17.21 12.04 -11.61
N LYS A 119 17.65 12.77 -12.64
CA LYS A 119 16.90 13.88 -13.20
C LYS A 119 15.60 13.41 -13.86
N ALA A 120 15.66 12.39 -14.72
CA ALA A 120 14.47 11.85 -15.38
C ALA A 120 13.47 11.27 -14.37
N LYS A 121 13.96 10.60 -13.32
CA LYS A 121 13.15 10.14 -12.19
C LYS A 121 12.42 11.30 -11.51
N LYS A 122 13.13 12.39 -11.21
CA LYS A 122 12.55 13.55 -10.54
C LYS A 122 11.42 14.19 -11.36
N GLU A 123 11.58 14.26 -12.67
CA GLU A 123 10.56 14.77 -13.59
C GLU A 123 9.29 13.88 -13.58
N LEU A 124 9.45 12.56 -13.51
CA LEU A 124 8.33 11.62 -13.30
C LEU A 124 7.65 11.83 -11.93
N GLU A 125 8.41 12.01 -10.86
CA GLU A 125 7.87 12.28 -9.53
C GLU A 125 7.08 13.59 -9.47
N ASP A 126 7.57 14.64 -10.14
CA ASP A 126 6.85 15.91 -10.29
C ASP A 126 5.56 15.74 -11.10
N PHE A 127 5.61 14.96 -12.17
CA PHE A 127 4.43 14.59 -12.92
C PHE A 127 3.39 13.87 -12.04
N TYR A 128 3.81 12.92 -11.19
CA TYR A 128 2.88 12.23 -10.29
C TYR A 128 2.26 13.16 -9.27
N ALA A 129 3.03 14.09 -8.69
CA ALA A 129 2.51 15.05 -7.73
C ALA A 129 1.45 15.98 -8.36
N LYS A 130 1.68 16.39 -9.61
CA LYS A 130 0.76 17.23 -10.39
C LYS A 130 -0.48 16.46 -10.85
N ASN A 131 -0.32 15.20 -11.26
CA ASN A 131 -1.34 14.39 -11.94
C ASN A 131 -1.70 13.12 -11.15
N TRP A 132 -1.72 13.21 -9.82
CA TRP A 132 -1.88 12.03 -8.97
C TRP A 132 -3.21 11.32 -9.18
N LEU A 133 -4.28 12.05 -9.50
CA LEU A 133 -5.60 11.47 -9.76
C LEU A 133 -5.56 10.61 -11.03
N TYR A 134 -4.91 11.11 -12.09
CA TYR A 134 -4.67 10.34 -13.30
C TYR A 134 -3.89 9.04 -13.01
N ILE A 135 -2.82 9.10 -12.20
CA ILE A 135 -2.02 7.90 -11.86
C ILE A 135 -2.86 6.84 -11.13
N ILE A 136 -3.64 7.25 -10.12
CA ILE A 136 -4.47 6.31 -9.35
C ILE A 136 -5.58 5.71 -10.23
N GLN A 137 -6.22 6.53 -11.07
CA GLN A 137 -7.32 6.09 -11.93
C GLN A 137 -6.88 5.26 -13.14
N ASN A 138 -5.61 5.32 -13.54
CA ASN A 138 -5.09 4.65 -14.73
C ASN A 138 -3.94 3.68 -14.42
N LEU A 139 -3.89 3.12 -13.21
CA LEU A 139 -2.85 2.19 -12.77
C LEU A 139 -2.61 1.01 -13.74
N LYS A 140 -3.66 0.50 -14.40
CA LYS A 140 -3.57 -0.59 -15.41
C LYS A 140 -2.73 -0.23 -16.64
N GLU A 141 -2.60 1.06 -16.93
CA GLU A 141 -1.79 1.61 -18.02
C GLU A 141 -0.34 1.89 -17.60
N THR A 142 0.01 1.53 -16.37
CA THR A 142 1.36 1.67 -15.85
C THR A 142 2.05 0.32 -15.68
N VAL A 143 3.37 0.38 -15.61
CA VAL A 143 4.25 -0.70 -15.21
C VAL A 143 5.12 -0.19 -14.08
N TRP A 144 5.20 -0.94 -12.99
CA TRP A 144 6.20 -0.65 -11.96
C TRP A 144 7.54 -1.25 -12.37
N THR A 145 8.60 -0.46 -12.27
CA THR A 145 9.98 -0.86 -12.57
C THR A 145 10.85 -0.76 -11.33
N TYR A 146 11.68 -1.78 -11.12
CA TYR A 146 12.58 -1.87 -9.98
C TYR A 146 13.61 -0.73 -9.95
N GLU A 147 13.91 -0.27 -8.73
CA GLU A 147 15.02 0.64 -8.43
C GLU A 147 15.96 0.08 -7.37
N THR A 148 15.41 -0.35 -6.23
CA THR A 148 16.22 -0.82 -5.11
C THR A 148 15.40 -1.64 -4.12
N TRP A 149 16.04 -2.53 -3.37
CA TRP A 149 15.41 -3.15 -2.21
C TRP A 149 15.20 -2.14 -1.09
N TRP A 150 14.02 -2.16 -0.47
CA TRP A 150 13.68 -1.20 0.57
C TRP A 150 14.26 -1.59 1.92
N THR A 151 14.99 -0.64 2.52
CA THR A 151 15.43 -0.68 3.91
C THR A 151 14.94 0.56 4.66
N LEU A 152 14.71 0.41 5.95
CA LEU A 152 14.49 1.53 6.86
C LEU A 152 15.81 2.27 7.12
N PRO A 153 15.79 3.61 7.20
CA PRO A 153 16.99 4.41 7.44
C PRO A 153 17.57 4.12 8.82
N THR A 154 18.88 3.94 8.92
CA THR A 154 19.56 3.79 10.21
C THR A 154 19.48 5.07 11.03
N LYS A 155 19.26 4.94 12.34
CA LYS A 155 19.27 6.05 13.30
C LYS A 155 20.60 6.14 14.03
N GLU A 156 21.15 7.35 14.01
CA GLU A 156 22.46 7.67 14.57
C GLU A 156 22.33 8.77 15.63
N GLY A 157 23.05 8.61 16.73
CA GLY A 157 23.18 9.62 17.78
C GLY A 157 24.13 10.74 17.36
N LYS A 158 24.26 11.78 18.21
CA LYS A 158 25.13 12.94 17.94
C LYS A 158 26.61 12.60 17.77
N ASN A 159 27.05 11.43 18.25
CA ASN A 159 28.39 10.89 18.14
C ASN A 159 28.57 9.89 16.98
N GLY A 160 27.58 9.76 16.09
CA GLY A 160 27.58 8.76 15.01
C GLY A 160 27.29 7.33 15.48
N GLN A 161 26.96 7.12 16.76
CA GLN A 161 26.60 5.80 17.26
C GLN A 161 25.24 5.39 16.71
N LYS A 162 25.22 4.26 15.99
CA LYS A 162 23.98 3.62 15.51
C LYS A 162 23.23 3.01 16.69
N TYR A 163 22.03 3.49 16.97
CA TYR A 163 21.19 2.95 18.05
C TYR A 163 19.95 2.21 17.52
N ALA A 164 19.56 2.44 16.26
CA ALA A 164 18.49 1.69 15.61
C ALA A 164 18.87 1.39 14.16
N THR A 165 18.99 0.11 13.83
CA THR A 165 19.36 -0.34 12.48
C THR A 165 18.84 -1.75 12.24
N HIS A 166 18.85 -2.16 10.97
CA HIS A 166 18.51 -3.50 10.57
C HIS A 166 19.49 -4.54 11.12
N SER A 167 19.03 -5.79 11.28
CA SER A 167 19.93 -6.88 11.63
C SER A 167 20.99 -7.09 10.54
N LYS A 168 22.16 -7.62 10.95
CA LYS A 168 23.22 -7.98 10.00
C LYS A 168 22.73 -9.01 8.99
N GLU A 169 21.97 -10.01 9.43
CA GLU A 169 21.38 -11.04 8.57
C GLU A 169 20.50 -10.43 7.48
N PHE A 170 19.63 -9.48 7.83
CA PHE A 170 18.79 -8.79 6.87
C PHE A 170 19.61 -7.99 5.85
N LEU A 171 20.61 -7.23 6.31
CA LEU A 171 21.47 -6.42 5.43
C LEU A 171 22.32 -7.30 4.49
N ASP A 172 22.89 -8.39 4.99
CA ASP A 172 23.63 -9.36 4.19
C ASP A 172 22.72 -9.99 3.13
N LYS A 173 21.45 -10.27 3.47
CA LYS A 173 20.48 -10.79 2.50
C LYS A 173 20.10 -9.78 1.43
N ILE A 174 19.93 -8.51 1.79
CA ILE A 174 19.69 -7.42 0.82
C ILE A 174 20.89 -7.29 -0.13
N LYS A 175 22.12 -7.37 0.39
CA LYS A 175 23.33 -7.34 -0.43
C LYS A 175 23.35 -8.50 -1.42
N GLN A 176 23.09 -9.73 -0.95
CA GLN A 176 22.99 -10.90 -1.82
C GLN A 176 21.94 -10.70 -2.92
N LEU A 177 20.76 -10.18 -2.57
CA LEU A 177 19.70 -9.93 -3.56
C LEU A 177 20.12 -8.92 -4.63
N ASN A 178 20.85 -7.85 -4.26
CA ASN A 178 21.37 -6.89 -5.23
C ASN A 178 22.38 -7.51 -6.22
N GLU A 179 23.07 -8.58 -5.83
CA GLU A 179 24.05 -9.28 -6.68
C GLU A 179 23.38 -10.35 -7.56
N GLU A 180 22.33 -11.00 -7.05
CA GLU A 180 21.74 -12.20 -7.67
C GLU A 180 20.42 -11.96 -8.41
N TYR A 181 19.64 -10.94 -8.03
CA TYR A 181 18.24 -10.85 -8.45
C TYR A 181 17.69 -9.42 -8.54
N GLU A 182 17.34 -8.99 -9.75
CA GLU A 182 16.47 -7.85 -10.00
C GLU A 182 15.01 -8.32 -10.16
N PRO A 183 14.06 -7.79 -9.37
CA PRO A 183 12.64 -8.04 -9.56
C PRO A 183 12.17 -7.72 -10.97
N LYS A 184 11.43 -8.66 -11.57
CA LYS A 184 10.70 -8.39 -12.81
C LYS A 184 9.69 -7.27 -12.59
N GLU A 185 9.44 -6.53 -13.67
CA GLU A 185 8.45 -5.48 -13.69
C GLU A 185 7.06 -6.01 -13.34
N LYS A 186 6.28 -5.17 -12.64
CA LYS A 186 4.91 -5.49 -12.28
C LYS A 186 3.96 -4.79 -13.23
N VAL A 187 3.21 -5.59 -13.98
CA VAL A 187 2.10 -5.13 -14.80
C VAL A 187 0.79 -5.24 -14.02
N PHE A 188 0.00 -4.16 -14.03
CA PHE A 188 -1.31 -4.14 -13.39
C PHE A 188 -2.41 -4.55 -14.37
N GLN A 189 -3.36 -5.37 -13.90
CA GLN A 189 -4.46 -5.89 -14.72
C GLN A 189 -5.70 -4.98 -14.72
N ASN A 190 -5.87 -4.19 -13.66
CA ASN A 190 -6.97 -3.25 -13.50
C ASN A 190 -6.57 -2.11 -12.55
N ASN A 191 -7.44 -1.12 -12.41
CA ASN A 191 -7.22 0.09 -11.62
C ASN A 191 -7.61 -0.04 -10.14
N HIS A 192 -8.12 -1.19 -9.71
CA HIS A 192 -8.80 -1.31 -8.42
C HIS A 192 -7.83 -1.52 -7.27
N PHE A 193 -8.11 -0.86 -6.15
CA PHE A 193 -7.40 -1.02 -4.89
C PHE A 193 -8.24 -1.82 -3.89
N ILE A 194 -7.57 -2.55 -3.01
CA ILE A 194 -8.21 -3.42 -2.02
C ILE A 194 -8.39 -2.66 -0.71
N HIS A 195 -7.34 -1.97 -0.25
CA HIS A 195 -7.36 -1.22 1.01
C HIS A 195 -6.88 0.22 0.83
N PHE A 196 -7.51 1.13 1.57
CA PHE A 196 -7.08 2.52 1.80
C PHE A 196 -7.04 2.76 3.31
N GLN A 197 -5.87 3.10 3.83
CA GLN A 197 -5.69 3.25 5.27
C GLN A 197 -4.70 4.38 5.60
N GLU A 198 -5.03 5.16 6.62
CA GLU A 198 -4.12 6.13 7.25
C GLU A 198 -3.09 5.37 8.10
N GLY A 199 -1.81 5.71 7.93
CA GLY A 199 -0.73 5.15 8.73
C GLY A 199 -0.64 5.78 10.12
N ASP A 200 -0.18 5.01 11.09
CA ASP A 200 0.12 5.44 12.46
C ASP A 200 1.15 6.57 12.50
N GLU A 201 2.11 6.63 11.56
CA GLU A 201 3.06 7.75 11.47
C GLU A 201 2.38 9.10 11.16
N SER A 202 1.14 9.09 10.68
CA SER A 202 0.37 10.31 10.44
C SER A 202 0.21 11.11 11.72
N LYS A 203 0.14 10.50 12.91
CA LYS A 203 -0.06 11.22 14.18
C LYS A 203 1.09 12.18 14.49
N GLU A 204 2.31 11.77 14.15
CA GLU A 204 3.55 12.49 14.49
C GLU A 204 4.20 13.20 13.29
N SER A 205 3.62 13.02 12.09
CA SER A 205 4.05 13.69 10.88
C SER A 205 3.34 15.03 10.68
N SER A 206 4.00 15.97 10.02
CA SER A 206 3.38 17.21 9.51
C SER A 206 2.43 16.96 8.32
N ARG A 207 2.45 15.74 7.76
CA ARG A 207 1.60 15.27 6.66
C ARG A 207 0.78 14.07 7.12
N TYR A 208 -0.45 13.94 6.65
CA TYR A 208 -1.15 12.65 6.67
C TYR A 208 -0.42 11.68 5.77
N VAL A 209 -0.30 10.44 6.21
CA VAL A 209 0.31 9.36 5.45
C VAL A 209 -0.74 8.31 5.16
N PHE A 210 -1.04 8.11 3.89
CA PHE A 210 -2.01 7.12 3.44
C PHE A 210 -1.32 6.00 2.67
N TYR A 211 -1.91 4.82 2.75
CA TYR A 211 -1.52 3.65 1.99
C TYR A 211 -2.69 3.20 1.13
N LEU A 212 -2.47 3.13 -0.17
CA LEU A 212 -3.33 2.42 -1.11
C LEU A 212 -2.68 1.10 -1.47
N SER A 213 -3.38 -0.01 -1.29
CA SER A 213 -2.82 -1.34 -1.57
C SER A 213 -3.58 -2.08 -2.65
N LYS A 214 -2.81 -2.87 -3.42
CA LYS A 214 -3.29 -3.79 -4.45
C LYS A 214 -2.50 -5.09 -4.32
N SER A 215 -3.00 -5.98 -3.47
CA SER A 215 -2.38 -7.28 -3.12
C SER A 215 -0.96 -7.13 -2.54
N ASP A 216 0.05 -7.35 -3.38
CA ASP A 216 1.48 -7.33 -3.11
C ASP A 216 2.15 -6.00 -3.45
N PHE A 217 1.36 -4.98 -3.80
CA PHE A 217 1.82 -3.63 -4.13
C PHE A 217 1.15 -2.57 -3.27
N LEU A 218 1.91 -1.54 -2.88
CA LEU A 218 1.42 -0.39 -2.12
C LEU A 218 1.92 0.93 -2.70
N MET A 219 1.04 1.92 -2.68
CA MET A 219 1.40 3.33 -2.85
C MET A 219 1.35 4.01 -1.49
N ARG A 220 2.47 4.58 -1.05
CA ARG A 220 2.53 5.43 0.13
C ARG A 220 2.38 6.89 -0.31
N ILE A 221 1.37 7.57 0.20
CA ILE A 221 0.94 8.90 -0.21
C ILE A 221 1.05 9.86 0.96
N LEU A 222 1.57 11.06 0.72
CA LEU A 222 1.70 12.12 1.72
C LEU A 222 0.78 13.29 1.37
N VAL A 223 -0.10 13.65 2.29
CA VAL A 223 -1.02 14.79 2.14
C VAL A 223 -0.74 15.83 3.21
N SER A 224 -0.58 17.09 2.83
CA SER A 224 -0.34 18.18 3.79
C SER A 224 -1.45 18.26 4.85
N LYS A 225 -1.08 18.38 6.14
CA LYS A 225 -2.05 18.71 7.21
C LYS A 225 -2.40 20.19 7.25
N ASN A 226 -1.52 21.08 6.79
CA ASN A 226 -1.77 22.51 6.75
C ASN A 226 -3.01 22.82 5.88
N LYS A 227 -3.97 23.59 6.41
CA LYS A 227 -5.25 23.88 5.75
C LYS A 227 -5.09 24.61 4.42
N ASP A 228 -4.06 25.45 4.29
CA ASP A 228 -3.85 26.28 3.10
C ASP A 228 -3.04 25.56 2.01
N ASN A 229 -2.35 24.48 2.41
CA ASN A 229 -1.56 23.64 1.52
C ASN A 229 -2.32 22.34 1.16
N THR A 230 -2.69 22.24 -0.12
CA THR A 230 -3.39 21.12 -0.77
C THR A 230 -2.45 20.16 -1.50
N GLU A 231 -1.16 20.16 -1.16
CA GLU A 231 -0.17 19.31 -1.80
C GLU A 231 -0.35 17.84 -1.41
N LEU A 232 -0.34 17.00 -2.45
CA LEU A 232 -0.26 15.55 -2.37
C LEU A 232 0.97 15.09 -3.15
N SER A 233 1.74 14.17 -2.57
CA SER A 233 2.84 13.51 -3.28
C SER A 233 2.83 12.01 -3.00
N PHE A 234 3.35 11.23 -3.94
CA PHE A 234 3.69 9.84 -3.68
C PHE A 234 5.07 9.80 -3.05
N ASP A 235 5.19 9.18 -1.88
CA ASP A 235 6.49 8.96 -1.25
C ASP A 235 7.17 7.72 -1.83
N LYS A 236 6.43 6.61 -1.96
CA LYS A 236 6.99 5.32 -2.42
C LYS A 236 5.95 4.49 -3.17
N PHE A 237 6.44 3.76 -4.18
CA PHE A 237 5.76 2.64 -4.80
C PHE A 237 6.48 1.35 -4.39
N ILE A 238 5.83 0.57 -3.53
CA ILE A 238 6.43 -0.56 -2.84
C ILE A 238 5.84 -1.84 -3.43
N TYR A 239 6.70 -2.73 -3.92
CA TYR A 239 6.31 -4.03 -4.45
C TYR A 239 6.97 -5.16 -3.64
N PHE A 240 6.22 -6.21 -3.34
CA PHE A 240 6.69 -7.42 -2.68
C PHE A 240 6.80 -8.56 -3.70
N PRO A 241 7.89 -8.64 -4.50
CA PRO A 241 7.99 -9.60 -5.57
C PRO A 241 7.90 -11.04 -5.08
N PRO A 242 7.21 -11.92 -5.82
CA PRO A 242 7.25 -13.36 -5.56
C PRO A 242 8.68 -13.86 -5.78
N ARG A 243 9.28 -14.51 -4.77
CA ARG A 243 10.57 -15.19 -4.96
C ARG A 243 10.29 -16.62 -5.39
N ASN A 244 10.97 -17.07 -6.44
CA ASN A 244 10.83 -18.41 -7.05
C ASN A 244 11.16 -19.59 -6.09
N GLU A 245 11.51 -19.36 -4.83
CA GLU A 245 11.81 -20.40 -3.81
C GLU A 245 11.01 -20.24 -2.50
N GLN A 246 10.13 -19.24 -2.40
CA GLN A 246 9.25 -19.04 -1.23
C GLN A 246 7.78 -19.18 -1.61
N ALA A 247 7.51 -19.88 -2.71
CA ALA A 247 6.21 -20.06 -3.35
C ALA A 247 5.31 -21.10 -2.65
N GLY A 248 5.45 -21.29 -1.34
CA GLY A 248 4.48 -22.01 -0.52
C GLY A 248 3.66 -21.01 0.29
N ALA A 249 2.45 -20.69 -0.18
CA ALA A 249 1.39 -19.92 0.52
C ALA A 249 1.37 -18.38 0.41
N ARG A 250 1.97 -17.77 -0.61
CA ARG A 250 1.84 -16.31 -0.85
C ARG A 250 0.51 -15.93 -1.52
N LYS A 251 -0.53 -15.77 -0.69
CA LYS A 251 -1.84 -15.17 -1.09
C LYS A 251 -2.36 -14.15 -0.07
N LYS A 252 -1.49 -13.52 0.71
CA LYS A 252 -1.93 -12.56 1.75
C LYS A 252 -1.57 -11.15 1.33
N ASP A 253 -2.59 -10.29 1.35
CA ASP A 253 -2.42 -8.84 1.24
C ASP A 253 -1.36 -8.35 2.23
N VAL A 254 -0.58 -7.37 1.82
CA VAL A 254 0.39 -6.74 2.71
C VAL A 254 -0.35 -6.02 3.82
N SER A 255 -0.01 -6.34 5.08
CA SER A 255 -0.61 -5.67 6.23
C SER A 255 -0.09 -4.25 6.36
N ILE A 256 -0.90 -3.28 5.93
CA ILE A 256 -0.60 -1.84 6.07
C ILE A 256 -0.34 -1.49 7.54
N LYS A 257 -1.11 -2.08 8.46
CA LYS A 257 -0.94 -1.84 9.90
C LYS A 257 0.46 -2.23 10.39
N ILE A 258 0.95 -3.41 10.02
CA ILE A 258 2.29 -3.86 10.43
C ILE A 258 3.36 -2.97 9.81
N LEU A 259 3.23 -2.64 8.51
CA LEU A 259 4.18 -1.77 7.83
C LEU A 259 4.24 -0.38 8.48
N SER A 260 3.08 0.21 8.73
CA SER A 260 2.95 1.56 9.28
C SER A 260 3.46 1.63 10.72
N ASP A 261 3.14 0.65 11.57
CA ASP A 261 3.68 0.56 12.93
C ASP A 261 5.20 0.36 12.92
N ALA A 262 5.73 -0.49 12.05
CA ALA A 262 7.18 -0.68 11.91
C ALA A 262 7.90 0.63 11.52
N ILE A 263 7.30 1.44 10.63
CA ILE A 263 7.82 2.77 10.28
C ILE A 263 7.68 3.74 11.45
N HIS A 264 6.53 3.78 12.13
CA HIS A 264 6.31 4.65 13.27
C HIS A 264 7.36 4.38 14.37
N GLN A 265 7.47 3.14 14.82
CA GLN A 265 8.44 2.75 15.86
C GLN A 265 9.89 2.91 15.37
N GLY A 266 10.24 2.37 14.20
CA GLY A 266 11.63 2.30 13.75
C GLY A 266 12.17 3.60 13.16
N VAL A 267 11.34 4.34 12.43
CA VAL A 267 11.76 5.55 11.69
C VAL A 267 11.37 6.83 12.44
N ILE A 268 10.26 6.88 13.16
CA ILE A 268 9.89 8.09 13.91
C ILE A 268 10.54 8.07 15.29
N HIS A 269 10.35 7.01 16.07
CA HIS A 269 10.92 6.90 17.42
C HIS A 269 12.36 6.36 17.46
N GLY A 270 12.79 5.64 16.43
CA GLY A 270 14.12 5.02 16.44
C GLY A 270 14.21 3.79 17.33
N ASP A 271 13.10 3.07 17.49
CA ASP A 271 13.04 1.88 18.31
C ASP A 271 13.41 0.62 17.52
N LYS A 272 14.29 -0.22 18.09
CA LYS A 272 14.70 -1.49 17.47
C LYS A 272 13.49 -2.40 17.18
N ALA A 273 12.44 -2.32 18.00
CA ALA A 273 11.21 -3.07 17.82
C ALA A 273 10.55 -2.81 16.45
N GLY A 274 10.65 -1.59 15.91
CA GLY A 274 10.15 -1.28 14.58
C GLY A 274 10.90 -2.00 13.47
N TYR A 275 12.25 -2.05 13.56
CA TYR A 275 13.08 -2.82 12.63
C TYR A 275 12.79 -4.31 12.74
N ASP A 276 12.64 -4.83 13.95
CA ASP A 276 12.29 -6.22 14.19
C ASP A 276 10.90 -6.57 13.62
N SER A 277 9.91 -5.70 13.76
CA SER A 277 8.58 -5.86 13.13
C SER A 277 8.67 -5.86 11.61
N PHE A 278 9.45 -4.93 11.04
CA PHE A 278 9.71 -4.88 9.60
C PHE A 278 10.36 -6.18 9.08
N GLU A 279 11.41 -6.67 9.73
CA GLU A 279 12.15 -7.85 9.28
C GLU A 279 11.39 -9.17 9.56
N LYS A 280 11.02 -9.37 10.83
CA LYS A 280 10.54 -10.67 11.31
C LYS A 280 9.05 -10.88 11.05
N VAL A 281 8.28 -9.81 10.82
CA VAL A 281 6.84 -9.91 10.55
C VAL A 281 6.54 -9.52 9.11
N LEU A 282 6.89 -8.32 8.68
CA LEU A 282 6.53 -7.87 7.33
C LEU A 282 7.32 -8.64 6.25
N VAL A 283 8.65 -8.61 6.30
CA VAL A 283 9.51 -9.27 5.30
C VAL A 283 9.33 -10.78 5.33
N HIS A 284 9.26 -11.38 6.52
CA HIS A 284 9.02 -12.82 6.65
C HIS A 284 7.71 -13.27 5.98
N ASN A 285 6.63 -12.50 6.14
CA ASN A 285 5.31 -12.90 5.64
C ASN A 285 5.06 -12.49 4.18
N ASN A 286 5.69 -11.42 3.70
CA ASN A 286 5.42 -10.84 2.39
C ASN A 286 6.60 -10.96 1.40
N GLY A 287 7.79 -11.30 1.89
CA GLY A 287 9.04 -11.22 1.14
C GLY A 287 9.72 -9.86 1.28
N PHE A 288 10.89 -9.72 0.67
CA PHE A 288 11.64 -8.47 0.70
C PHE A 288 10.91 -7.40 -0.13
N PRO A 289 10.59 -6.22 0.44
CA PRO A 289 10.01 -5.14 -0.32
C PRO A 289 11.03 -4.50 -1.24
N ALA A 290 10.61 -4.17 -2.45
CA ALA A 290 11.36 -3.39 -3.41
C ALA A 290 10.67 -2.04 -3.65
N LEU A 291 11.47 -1.00 -3.81
CA LEU A 291 11.04 0.31 -4.29
C LEU A 291 11.20 0.37 -5.80
N GLY A 292 10.33 1.15 -6.41
CA GLY A 292 10.40 1.41 -7.83
C GLY A 292 9.60 2.63 -8.23
N ILE A 293 9.46 2.78 -9.54
CA ILE A 293 8.79 3.89 -10.19
C ILE A 293 7.76 3.38 -11.20
N LEU A 294 6.72 4.18 -11.48
CA LEU A 294 5.65 3.83 -12.43
C LEU A 294 5.92 4.44 -13.80
N ILE A 295 6.07 3.63 -14.82
CA ILE A 295 6.20 4.11 -16.21
C ILE A 295 4.99 3.72 -17.03
N ASP A 296 4.80 4.39 -18.16
CA ASP A 296 3.76 4.03 -19.12
C ASP A 296 4.00 2.63 -19.71
N LYS A 297 2.92 1.84 -19.75
CA LYS A 297 2.94 0.44 -20.18
C LYS A 297 3.18 0.27 -21.67
N GLU A 298 2.65 1.15 -22.52
CA GLU A 298 2.89 1.09 -23.96
C GLU A 298 4.36 1.39 -24.26
N VAL A 299 4.92 2.40 -23.58
CA VAL A 299 6.34 2.76 -23.71
C VAL A 299 7.23 1.60 -23.27
N TRP A 300 6.95 0.97 -22.12
CA TRP A 300 7.67 -0.22 -21.66
C TRP A 300 7.59 -1.40 -22.65
N ASN A 301 6.39 -1.64 -23.21
CA ASN A 301 6.19 -2.69 -24.21
C ASN A 301 7.00 -2.43 -25.49
N ALA A 302 7.00 -1.18 -25.99
CA ALA A 302 7.76 -0.79 -27.16
C ALA A 302 9.27 -0.98 -26.92
N TYR A 303 9.76 -0.50 -25.78
CA TYR A 303 11.15 -0.63 -25.36
C TYR A 303 11.61 -2.09 -25.28
N ASN A 304 10.81 -2.97 -24.67
CA ASN A 304 11.13 -4.39 -24.56
C ASN A 304 11.06 -5.14 -25.89
N LYS A 305 10.26 -4.64 -26.84
CA LYS A 305 10.22 -5.20 -28.19
C LYS A 305 11.52 -4.88 -28.93
N GLU A 306 12.02 -3.66 -28.81
CA GLU A 306 13.30 -3.22 -29.39
C GLU A 306 14.48 -4.02 -28.83
N LYS A 307 14.58 -4.16 -27.51
CA LYS A 307 15.62 -4.97 -26.84
C LYS A 307 15.67 -6.44 -27.24
N LYS A 308 14.56 -7.02 -27.73
CA LYS A 308 14.53 -8.43 -28.18
C LYS A 308 14.98 -8.60 -29.63
N MET A 309 15.12 -7.51 -30.38
CA MET A 309 15.57 -7.52 -31.78
C MET A 309 17.09 -7.27 -31.90
N GLU A 310 17.74 -6.80 -30.84
CA GLU A 310 19.20 -6.68 -30.68
C GLU A 310 19.82 -7.99 -30.16
#